data_AF-A0A1F4ENJ9-F1
#
_entry.id   AF-A0A1F4ENJ9-F1
#
_cell.length_a   1.000
_cell.length_b   1.000
_cell.length_c   1.000
_cell.angle_alpha   90.00
_cell.angle_beta   90.00
_cell.angle_gamma   90.00
#
_symmetry.space_group_name_H-M   'P 1'
#
loop_
_entity.id
_entity.type
_entity.pdbx_description
1 polymer ?
#
loop_
_entity_poly.entity_id
_entity_poly.type
_entity_poly.pdbx_seq_one_letter_code
_entity_poly.pdbx_strand_id
1 'polypeptide(L)'
;MKHVRTLFLVSLLLAPLPARAAAEDDEGWKAFGHALSLAQVLMRIAARSDDPDKGMDDVLAGRNTEANRAIAGMLEEATADMPPAYRDRVASIGQDIAALARKNAGKAPAGQPSVDSALQARKDLTAMGLRYHDSKDFLDAVGRDDTLAVELFVAGRGVNLASKDWRGRTALDIARERGNQQMAELLARSLPAAR
;
A
#
# COMPACT_ATOMS: atom_id res chain seq x y z
N MET A 1 -20.57 -40.74 7.88
CA MET A 1 -21.01 -40.75 6.46
C MET A 1 -21.07 -39.29 6.01
N LYS A 2 -20.19 -38.84 5.10
CA LYS A 2 -20.50 -38.50 3.67
C LYS A 2 -21.64 -37.47 3.55
N HIS A 3 -21.63 -36.32 2.87
CA HIS A 3 -20.76 -35.59 1.94
C HIS A 3 -21.55 -34.31 1.51
N VAL A 4 -20.87 -33.18 1.17
CA VAL A 4 -21.12 -32.35 -0.06
C VAL A 4 -22.40 -31.45 -0.09
N ARG A 5 -22.51 -30.21 -0.62
CA ARG A 5 -21.72 -29.32 -1.51
C ARG A 5 -22.21 -27.85 -1.38
N THR A 6 -21.31 -26.95 -1.72
CA THR A 6 -21.45 -25.51 -2.05
C THR A 6 -22.37 -25.21 -3.24
N LEU A 7 -23.01 -24.04 -3.23
CA LEU A 7 -23.42 -23.28 -4.44
C LEU A 7 -23.77 -21.83 -4.03
N PHE A 8 -22.94 -20.87 -4.42
CA PHE A 8 -23.33 -19.46 -4.48
C PHE A 8 -23.47 -19.09 -5.95
N LEU A 9 -24.71 -18.78 -6.34
CA LEU A 9 -25.08 -18.22 -7.63
C LEU A 9 -24.55 -16.77 -7.73
N VAL A 10 -23.89 -16.46 -8.85
CA VAL A 10 -23.76 -15.09 -9.34
C VAL A 10 -24.55 -15.01 -10.65
N SER A 11 -25.67 -14.31 -10.59
CA SER A 11 -26.55 -14.06 -11.73
C SER A 11 -26.17 -12.76 -12.43
N LEU A 12 -25.93 -12.89 -13.74
CA LEU A 12 -26.50 -12.10 -14.84
C LEU A 12 -26.39 -10.56 -14.84
N LEU A 13 -25.74 -10.01 -15.87
CA LEU A 13 -26.36 -9.00 -16.75
C LEU A 13 -25.61 -8.92 -18.10
N LEU A 14 -26.38 -9.17 -19.15
CA LEU A 14 -26.01 -9.17 -20.56
C LEU A 14 -26.25 -7.75 -21.13
N ALA A 15 -25.33 -7.20 -21.92
CA ALA A 15 -25.60 -6.08 -22.83
C ALA A 15 -25.00 -6.40 -24.23
N PRO A 16 -25.70 -6.13 -25.35
CA PRO A 16 -25.32 -6.64 -26.68
C PRO A 16 -24.67 -5.59 -27.61
N LEU A 17 -23.96 -6.11 -28.63
CA LEU A 17 -23.51 -5.50 -29.92
C LEU A 17 -22.20 -4.68 -29.95
N PRO A 18 -21.53 -4.52 -31.12
CA PRO A 18 -21.62 -5.25 -32.40
C PRO A 18 -20.26 -5.83 -32.89
N ALA A 19 -20.37 -6.76 -33.83
CA ALA A 19 -19.27 -7.36 -34.58
C ALA A 19 -18.37 -6.32 -35.28
N ARG A 20 -17.12 -6.20 -34.82
CA ARG A 20 -15.98 -5.71 -35.61
C ARG A 20 -14.70 -6.23 -34.94
N ALA A 21 -13.78 -6.76 -35.75
CA ALA A 21 -12.42 -7.22 -35.39
C ALA A 21 -12.17 -8.74 -35.29
N ALA A 22 -12.65 -9.54 -36.24
CA ALA A 22 -12.24 -10.94 -36.41
C ALA A 22 -10.81 -11.12 -37.02
N ALA A 23 -9.86 -10.22 -36.72
CA ALA A 23 -8.47 -10.31 -37.16
C ALA A 23 -7.45 -9.86 -36.10
N GLU A 24 -7.89 -9.34 -34.95
CA GLU A 24 -7.05 -9.02 -33.78
C GLU A 24 -7.20 -10.05 -32.64
N ASP A 25 -7.94 -11.12 -32.89
CA ASP A 25 -8.37 -12.08 -31.87
C ASP A 25 -7.20 -12.94 -31.35
N ASP A 26 -6.27 -13.41 -32.18
CA ASP A 26 -5.21 -14.33 -31.72
C ASP A 26 -4.25 -13.71 -30.71
N GLU A 27 -3.89 -12.44 -30.89
CA GLU A 27 -3.00 -11.72 -29.99
C GLU A 27 -3.74 -11.35 -28.68
N GLY A 28 -5.02 -11.01 -28.78
CA GLY A 28 -5.91 -10.82 -27.64
C GLY A 28 -6.15 -12.09 -26.83
N TRP A 29 -6.33 -13.24 -27.49
CA TRP A 29 -6.50 -14.55 -26.85
C TRP A 29 -5.21 -15.04 -26.18
N LYS A 30 -4.04 -14.78 -26.78
CA LYS A 30 -2.74 -15.04 -26.14
C LYS A 30 -2.52 -14.15 -24.91
N ALA A 31 -2.75 -12.84 -25.03
CA ALA A 31 -2.66 -11.90 -23.92
C ALA A 31 -3.62 -12.26 -22.78
N PHE A 32 -4.85 -12.69 -23.11
CA PHE A 32 -5.82 -13.19 -22.14
C PHE A 32 -5.37 -14.49 -21.48
N GLY A 33 -4.79 -15.43 -22.23
CA GLY A 33 -4.21 -16.67 -21.70
C GLY A 33 -3.07 -16.40 -20.72
N HIS A 34 -2.19 -15.46 -21.05
CA HIS A 34 -1.13 -14.97 -20.17
C HIS A 34 -1.69 -14.30 -18.89
N ALA A 35 -2.73 -13.47 -19.01
CA ALA A 35 -3.39 -12.89 -17.84
C ALA A 35 -4.00 -13.99 -16.93
N LEU A 36 -4.56 -15.04 -17.52
CA LEU A 36 -5.13 -16.16 -16.78
C LEU A 36 -4.05 -17.00 -16.10
N SER A 37 -2.88 -17.20 -16.71
CA SER A 37 -1.75 -17.90 -16.08
C SER A 37 -1.17 -17.10 -14.91
N LEU A 38 -1.08 -15.77 -15.03
CA LEU A 38 -0.71 -14.89 -13.90
C LEU A 38 -1.72 -15.01 -12.76
N ALA A 39 -3.02 -14.91 -13.06
CA ALA A 39 -4.07 -15.06 -12.07
C ALA A 39 -4.01 -16.42 -11.38
N GLN A 40 -3.71 -17.49 -12.13
CA GLN A 40 -3.56 -18.83 -11.58
C GLN A 40 -2.34 -18.96 -10.66
N VAL A 41 -1.21 -18.34 -11.00
CA VAL A 41 -0.02 -18.31 -10.12
C VAL A 41 -0.32 -17.54 -8.83
N LEU A 42 -0.96 -16.38 -8.94
CA LEU A 42 -1.37 -15.59 -7.77
C LEU A 42 -2.36 -16.37 -6.89
N MET A 43 -3.35 -17.04 -7.49
CA MET A 43 -4.33 -17.88 -6.78
C MET A 43 -3.64 -19.05 -6.07
N ARG A 44 -2.62 -19.65 -6.69
CA ARG A 44 -1.86 -20.76 -6.10
C ARG A 44 -1.01 -20.29 -4.92
N ILE A 45 -0.40 -19.10 -5.02
CA ILE A 45 0.36 -18.49 -3.92
C ILE A 45 -0.58 -18.17 -2.75
N ALA A 46 -1.74 -17.56 -3.03
CA ALA A 46 -2.74 -17.25 -2.02
C ALA A 46 -3.31 -18.51 -1.34
N ALA A 47 -3.54 -19.59 -2.10
CA ALA A 47 -4.09 -20.84 -1.57
C ALA A 47 -3.07 -21.67 -0.74
N ARG A 48 -1.78 -21.35 -0.84
CA ARG A 48 -0.68 -22.10 -0.19
C ARG A 48 -0.01 -21.32 0.94
N SER A 49 -0.31 -20.02 1.07
CA SER A 49 0.17 -19.17 2.15
C SER A 49 -0.78 -19.27 3.34
N ASP A 50 -0.22 -19.49 4.54
CA ASP A 50 -0.97 -19.42 5.80
C ASP A 50 -1.50 -17.99 6.07
N ASP A 51 -0.92 -16.98 5.39
CA ASP A 51 -1.30 -15.57 5.43
C ASP A 51 -1.31 -14.99 4.00
N PRO A 52 -2.48 -14.85 3.37
CA PRO A 52 -2.60 -14.45 1.97
C PRO A 52 -2.15 -13.01 1.72
N ASP A 53 -2.28 -12.13 2.71
CA ASP A 53 -1.89 -10.72 2.60
C ASP A 53 -0.36 -10.60 2.55
N LYS A 54 0.35 -11.31 3.43
CA LYS A 54 1.82 -11.40 3.38
C LYS A 54 2.33 -12.05 2.10
N GLY A 55 1.63 -13.07 1.62
CA GLY A 55 1.97 -13.74 0.36
C GLY A 55 1.89 -12.80 -0.84
N MET A 56 0.88 -11.93 -0.89
CA MET A 56 0.75 -10.91 -1.92
C MET A 56 1.80 -9.80 -1.77
N ASP A 57 2.06 -9.35 -0.55
CA ASP A 57 3.10 -8.35 -0.28
C ASP A 57 4.49 -8.85 -0.70
N ASP A 58 4.79 -10.13 -0.50
CA ASP A 58 6.04 -10.75 -0.96
C ASP A 58 6.14 -10.85 -2.48
N VAL A 59 5.02 -11.05 -3.18
CA VAL A 59 4.97 -11.00 -4.65
C VAL A 59 5.21 -9.58 -5.15
N LEU A 60 4.50 -8.60 -4.62
CA LEU A 60 4.62 -7.19 -5.01
C LEU A 60 6.00 -6.61 -4.67
N ALA A 61 6.60 -7.06 -3.56
CA ALA A 61 7.96 -6.69 -3.21
C ALA A 61 9.04 -7.49 -3.96
N GLY A 62 8.67 -8.40 -4.85
CA GLY A 62 9.59 -9.22 -5.64
C GLY A 62 10.38 -10.25 -4.81
N ARG A 63 9.97 -10.54 -3.58
CA ARG A 63 10.58 -11.55 -2.69
C ARG A 63 10.11 -12.97 -3.03
N ASN A 64 9.01 -13.10 -3.77
CA ASN A 64 8.48 -14.40 -4.15
C ASN A 64 9.19 -14.99 -5.38
N THR A 65 10.01 -16.03 -5.15
CA THR A 65 10.79 -16.69 -6.21
C THR A 65 9.94 -17.46 -7.22
N GLU A 66 8.76 -17.93 -6.86
CA GLU A 66 7.83 -18.64 -7.78
C GLU A 66 7.16 -17.65 -8.74
N ALA A 67 6.67 -16.52 -8.22
CA ALA A 67 6.11 -15.44 -9.03
C ALA A 67 7.16 -14.86 -9.99
N ASN A 68 8.38 -14.63 -9.52
CA ASN A 68 9.46 -14.12 -10.35
C ASN A 68 9.80 -15.07 -11.52
N ARG A 69 9.77 -16.39 -11.30
CA ARG A 69 9.97 -17.37 -12.39
C ARG A 69 8.82 -17.39 -13.39
N ALA A 70 7.58 -17.29 -12.92
CA ALA A 70 6.42 -17.25 -13.80
C ALA A 70 6.45 -15.99 -14.69
N ILE A 71 6.74 -14.82 -14.12
CA ILE A 71 6.87 -13.56 -14.87
C ILE A 71 8.02 -13.65 -15.88
N ALA A 72 9.17 -14.22 -15.49
CA ALA A 72 10.30 -14.38 -16.39
C ALA A 72 9.98 -15.29 -17.59
N GLY A 73 9.33 -16.44 -17.35
CA GLY A 73 8.92 -17.35 -18.42
C GLY A 73 7.90 -16.71 -19.38
N MET A 74 6.98 -15.91 -18.85
CA MET A 74 6.01 -15.18 -19.68
C MET A 74 6.65 -14.05 -20.49
N LEU A 75 7.62 -13.34 -19.93
CA LEU A 75 8.34 -12.30 -20.66
C LEU A 75 9.20 -12.93 -21.76
N GLU A 76 9.79 -14.09 -21.51
CA GLU A 76 10.55 -14.85 -22.51
C GLU A 76 9.64 -15.33 -23.66
N GLU A 77 8.44 -15.83 -23.35
CA GLU A 77 7.44 -16.22 -24.36
C GLU A 77 6.91 -15.01 -25.16
N ALA A 78 6.58 -13.91 -24.48
CA ALA A 78 6.10 -12.68 -25.13
C ALA A 78 7.17 -11.99 -25.99
N THR A 79 8.44 -12.19 -25.68
CA THR A 79 9.57 -11.66 -26.47
C THR A 79 10.10 -12.66 -27.50
N ALA A 80 9.61 -13.90 -27.51
CA ALA A 80 10.07 -14.97 -28.39
C ALA A 80 9.83 -14.68 -29.89
N ASP A 81 8.82 -13.89 -30.23
CA ASP A 81 8.53 -13.47 -31.60
C ASP A 81 9.17 -12.12 -31.97
N MET A 82 9.84 -11.44 -31.02
CA MET A 82 10.47 -10.14 -31.27
C MET A 82 11.87 -10.29 -31.90
N PRO A 83 12.26 -9.39 -32.84
CA PRO A 83 13.61 -9.35 -33.36
C PRO A 83 14.64 -9.00 -32.27
N PRO A 84 15.90 -9.46 -32.39
CA PRO A 84 16.92 -9.33 -31.32
C PRO A 84 17.12 -7.90 -30.80
N ALA A 85 17.15 -6.92 -31.71
CA ALA A 85 17.32 -5.51 -31.35
C ALA A 85 16.20 -4.94 -30.46
N TYR A 86 14.98 -5.51 -30.54
CA TYR A 86 13.87 -5.11 -29.68
C TYR A 86 13.90 -5.83 -28.33
N ARG A 87 14.38 -7.09 -28.29
CA ARG A 87 14.58 -7.82 -27.02
C ARG A 87 15.58 -7.11 -26.13
N ASP A 88 16.70 -6.64 -26.69
CA ASP A 88 17.72 -5.90 -25.95
C ASP A 88 17.15 -4.61 -25.35
N ARG A 89 16.27 -3.92 -26.10
CA ARG A 89 15.57 -2.72 -25.63
C ARG A 89 14.55 -3.03 -24.54
N VAL A 90 13.79 -4.12 -24.65
CA VAL A 90 12.85 -4.54 -23.60
C VAL A 90 13.61 -4.95 -22.34
N ALA A 91 14.74 -5.64 -22.49
CA ALA A 91 15.62 -6.01 -21.38
C ALA A 91 16.21 -4.79 -20.68
N SER A 92 16.67 -3.77 -21.42
CA SER A 92 17.17 -2.53 -20.82
C SER A 92 16.09 -1.77 -20.06
N ILE A 93 14.87 -1.68 -20.63
CA ILE A 93 13.71 -1.08 -19.95
C ILE A 93 13.38 -1.87 -18.67
N GLY A 94 13.38 -3.20 -18.73
CA GLY A 94 13.15 -4.05 -17.56
C GLY A 94 14.20 -3.85 -16.46
N GLN A 95 15.47 -3.70 -16.85
CA GLN A 95 16.57 -3.40 -15.91
C GLN A 95 16.43 -2.01 -15.26
N ASP A 96 16.02 -1.00 -16.03
CA ASP A 96 15.77 0.35 -15.53
C ASP A 96 14.58 0.38 -14.56
N ILE A 97 13.49 -0.30 -14.91
CA ILE A 97 12.32 -0.45 -14.03
C ILE A 97 12.71 -1.21 -12.76
N ALA A 98 13.50 -2.29 -12.86
CA ALA A 98 13.98 -3.03 -11.70
C ALA A 98 14.97 -2.22 -10.84
N ALA A 99 15.76 -1.32 -11.43
CA ALA A 99 16.62 -0.40 -10.70
C ALA A 99 15.80 0.66 -9.95
N LEU A 100 14.77 1.22 -10.58
CA LEU A 100 13.82 2.14 -9.95
C LEU A 100 13.02 1.45 -8.84
N ALA A 101 12.55 0.23 -9.07
CA ALA A 101 11.85 -0.57 -8.09
C ALA A 101 12.75 -0.89 -6.89
N ARG A 102 14.02 -1.28 -7.08
CA ARG A 102 14.97 -1.49 -5.97
C ARG A 102 15.28 -0.21 -5.19
N LYS A 103 15.38 0.93 -5.88
CA LYS A 103 15.53 2.25 -5.24
C LYS A 103 14.32 2.62 -4.38
N ASN A 104 13.13 2.17 -4.77
CA ASN A 104 11.87 2.44 -4.07
C ASN A 104 11.45 1.33 -3.07
N ALA A 105 11.88 0.09 -3.25
CA ALA A 105 11.55 -1.06 -2.40
C ALA A 105 12.26 -1.01 -1.04
N GLY A 106 13.24 -0.11 -0.88
CA GLY A 106 13.75 0.32 0.43
C GLY A 106 12.80 1.21 1.23
N LYS A 107 11.72 1.73 0.61
CA LYS A 107 10.60 2.37 1.31
C LYS A 107 9.52 1.32 1.60
N ALA A 108 9.79 0.46 2.56
CA ALA A 108 8.72 -0.30 3.19
C ALA A 108 7.72 0.66 3.86
N PRO A 109 6.39 0.40 3.80
CA PRO A 109 5.46 0.99 4.73
C PRO A 109 5.71 0.37 6.12
N ALA A 110 5.51 1.17 7.18
CA ALA A 110 5.78 0.85 8.59
C ALA A 110 7.22 1.07 9.12
N GLY A 111 7.95 2.02 8.55
CA GLY A 111 9.15 2.61 9.17
C GLY A 111 8.85 3.97 9.81
N GLN A 112 9.54 4.28 10.91
CA GLN A 112 9.55 5.62 11.52
C GLN A 112 9.60 6.74 10.46
N PRO A 113 8.82 7.85 10.60
CA PRO A 113 8.80 8.92 9.62
C PRO A 113 10.23 9.36 9.27
N SER A 114 10.55 9.34 7.98
CA SER A 114 11.87 9.72 7.49
C SER A 114 12.19 11.15 7.88
N VAL A 115 13.48 11.50 7.96
CA VAL A 115 13.91 12.87 8.25
C VAL A 115 13.29 13.87 7.28
N ASP A 116 13.15 13.49 6.01
CA ASP A 116 12.48 14.29 4.98
C ASP A 116 10.99 14.50 5.28
N SER A 117 10.29 13.44 5.72
CA SER A 117 8.89 13.51 6.10
C SER A 117 8.67 14.38 7.33
N ALA A 118 9.55 14.28 8.33
CA ALA A 118 9.49 15.11 9.53
C ALA A 118 9.77 16.59 9.19
N LEU A 119 10.72 16.87 8.31
CA LEU A 119 11.04 18.23 7.89
C LEU A 119 9.90 18.85 7.06
N GLN A 120 9.25 18.06 6.21
CA GLN A 120 8.09 18.55 5.46
C GLN A 120 6.91 18.85 6.39
N ALA A 121 6.57 17.95 7.31
CA ALA A 121 5.51 18.17 8.27
C ALA A 121 5.73 19.44 9.12
N ARG A 122 6.99 19.74 9.46
CA ARG A 122 7.36 21.00 10.15
C ARG A 122 7.04 22.25 9.34
N LYS A 123 7.31 22.22 8.03
CA LYS A 123 6.98 23.33 7.12
C LYS A 123 5.47 23.52 7.04
N ASP A 124 4.73 22.43 6.92
CA ASP A 124 3.28 22.46 6.81
C ASP A 124 2.63 23.00 8.10
N LEU A 125 3.10 22.59 9.28
CA LEU A 125 2.68 23.17 10.57
C LEU A 125 2.97 24.67 10.66
N THR A 126 4.15 25.10 10.20
CA THR A 126 4.53 26.51 10.19
C THR A 126 3.61 27.31 9.26
N ALA A 127 3.26 26.74 8.10
CA ALA A 127 2.30 27.34 7.18
C ALA A 127 0.89 27.46 7.78
N MET A 128 0.50 26.53 8.67
CA MET A 128 -0.73 26.62 9.46
C MET A 128 -0.64 27.58 10.67
N GLY A 129 0.50 28.25 10.87
CA GLY A 129 0.72 29.17 12.00
C GLY A 129 1.00 28.48 13.33
N LEU A 130 1.25 27.17 13.33
CA LEU A 130 1.53 26.38 14.53
C LEU A 130 3.04 26.27 14.74
N ARG A 131 3.50 26.44 15.99
CA ARG A 131 4.92 26.30 16.32
C ARG A 131 5.24 24.86 16.70
N TYR A 132 6.33 24.34 16.13
CA TYR A 132 6.77 22.94 16.21
C TYR A 132 6.99 22.36 17.63
N HIS A 133 7.03 23.19 18.67
CA HIS A 133 7.37 22.80 20.05
C HIS A 133 6.28 23.11 21.08
N ASP A 134 5.15 23.67 20.68
CA ASP A 134 4.15 24.15 21.63
C ASP A 134 3.17 23.03 21.99
N SER A 135 3.35 22.44 23.17
CA SER A 135 2.45 21.39 23.69
C SER A 135 1.02 21.91 23.87
N LYS A 136 0.86 23.23 24.07
CA LYS A 136 -0.46 23.86 24.16
C LYS A 136 -1.14 23.86 22.79
N ASP A 137 -0.44 24.28 21.73
CA ASP A 137 -1.00 24.28 20.37
C ASP A 137 -1.36 22.86 19.90
N PHE A 138 -0.55 21.87 20.27
CA PHE A 138 -0.86 20.45 20.04
C PHE A 138 -2.15 20.01 20.76
N LEU A 139 -2.26 20.26 22.06
CA LEU A 139 -3.48 19.91 22.83
C LEU A 139 -4.71 20.70 22.37
N ASP A 140 -4.54 21.94 21.92
CA ASP A 140 -5.59 22.73 21.31
C ASP A 140 -6.09 22.10 20.00
N ALA A 141 -5.20 21.59 19.15
CA ALA A 141 -5.58 20.92 17.90
C ALA A 141 -6.38 19.63 18.17
N VAL A 142 -5.92 18.81 19.13
CA VAL A 142 -6.67 17.64 19.62
C VAL A 142 -8.03 18.09 20.18
N GLY A 143 -8.04 19.18 20.96
CA GLY A 143 -9.24 19.78 21.52
C GLY A 143 -10.20 20.34 20.46
N ARG A 144 -9.75 20.63 19.24
CA ARG A 144 -10.58 21.06 18.10
C ARG A 144 -11.00 19.91 17.18
N ASP A 145 -10.56 18.69 17.49
CA ASP A 145 -10.73 17.50 16.64
C ASP A 145 -10.03 17.63 15.26
N ASP A 146 -8.97 18.42 15.19
CA ASP A 146 -8.20 18.67 13.96
C ASP A 146 -7.20 17.53 13.71
N THR A 147 -7.67 16.50 13.01
CA THR A 147 -6.88 15.29 12.74
C THR A 147 -5.64 15.58 11.91
N LEU A 148 -5.72 16.50 10.94
CA LEU A 148 -4.60 16.84 10.06
C LEU A 148 -3.46 17.50 10.84
N ALA A 149 -3.78 18.48 11.68
CA ALA A 149 -2.76 19.13 12.52
C ALA A 149 -2.10 18.13 13.47
N VAL A 150 -2.89 17.23 14.08
CA VAL A 150 -2.38 16.18 14.99
C VAL A 150 -1.44 15.21 14.27
N GLU A 151 -1.78 14.77 13.06
CA GLU A 151 -0.92 13.94 12.22
C GLU A 151 0.43 14.63 11.95
N LEU A 152 0.41 15.90 11.58
CA LEU A 152 1.62 16.66 11.28
C LEU A 152 2.49 16.90 12.53
N PHE A 153 1.89 17.14 13.69
CA PHE A 153 2.62 17.23 14.96
C PHE A 153 3.35 15.94 15.31
N VAL A 154 2.68 14.80 15.16
CA VAL A 154 3.26 13.47 15.40
C VAL A 154 4.36 13.15 14.40
N ALA A 155 4.12 13.41 13.11
CA ALA A 155 5.11 13.22 12.04
C ALA A 155 6.35 14.11 12.22
N GLY A 156 6.15 15.34 12.69
CA GLY A 156 7.22 16.29 12.93
C GLY A 156 8.20 15.85 14.02
N ARG A 157 7.73 15.13 15.06
CA ARG A 157 8.48 14.67 16.26
C ARG A 157 9.01 15.77 17.19
N GLY A 158 8.27 16.87 17.32
CA GLY A 158 8.70 18.05 18.09
C GLY A 158 7.99 18.26 19.40
N VAL A 159 6.92 17.50 19.63
CA VAL A 159 5.99 17.71 20.73
C VAL A 159 6.01 16.55 21.70
N ASN A 160 5.75 16.86 22.97
CA ASN A 160 5.59 15.84 24.00
C ASN A 160 4.16 15.28 23.96
N LEU A 161 3.98 14.10 23.37
CA LEU A 161 2.66 13.45 23.26
C LEU A 161 2.05 13.06 24.62
N ALA A 162 2.87 12.96 25.68
CA ALA A 162 2.42 12.68 27.04
C ALA A 162 2.06 13.96 27.82
N SER A 163 2.08 15.14 27.19
CA SER A 163 1.66 16.39 27.82
C SER A 163 0.21 16.29 28.28
N LYS A 164 -0.08 16.93 29.42
CA LYS A 164 -1.42 16.98 30.00
C LYS A 164 -1.99 18.38 29.89
N ASP A 165 -3.30 18.46 29.67
CA ASP A 165 -4.03 19.72 29.78
C ASP A 165 -4.16 20.15 31.27
N TRP A 166 -4.78 21.31 31.50
CA TRP A 166 -5.03 21.85 32.83
C TRP A 166 -5.97 20.98 33.70
N ARG A 167 -6.68 20.01 33.10
CA ARG A 167 -7.51 19.01 33.79
C ARG A 167 -6.75 17.70 34.06
N GLY A 168 -5.48 17.62 33.67
CA GLY A 168 -4.66 16.42 33.81
C GLY A 168 -4.91 15.35 32.75
N ARG A 169 -5.66 15.65 31.69
CA ARG A 169 -5.96 14.72 30.58
C ARG A 169 -4.85 14.75 29.54
N THR A 170 -4.51 13.58 29.00
CA THR A 170 -3.60 13.46 27.86
C THR A 170 -4.35 13.70 26.54
N ALA A 171 -3.60 13.90 25.45
CA ALA A 171 -4.17 13.98 24.10
C ALA A 171 -5.03 12.74 23.76
N LEU A 172 -4.61 11.54 24.19
CA LEU A 172 -5.34 10.30 23.96
C LEU A 172 -6.68 10.28 24.70
N ASP A 173 -6.73 10.78 25.93
CA ASP A 173 -7.96 10.86 26.71
C ASP A 173 -8.98 11.79 26.04
N ILE A 174 -8.52 12.95 25.56
CA ILE A 174 -9.36 13.92 24.87
C ILE A 174 -9.91 13.34 23.56
N ALA A 175 -9.08 12.66 22.76
CA ALA A 175 -9.52 12.04 21.51
C ALA A 175 -10.58 10.94 21.73
N ARG A 176 -10.43 10.12 22.78
CA ARG A 176 -11.42 9.10 23.17
C ARG A 176 -12.73 9.70 23.64
N GLU A 177 -12.67 10.76 24.47
CA GLU A 177 -13.86 11.45 24.96
C GLU A 177 -14.68 12.07 23.82
N ARG A 178 -14.01 12.53 22.76
CA ARG A 178 -14.65 13.05 21.54
C ARG A 178 -15.20 11.98 20.61
N GLY A 179 -14.84 10.71 20.81
CA GLY A 179 -15.23 9.62 19.93
C GLY A 179 -14.46 9.55 18.60
N ASN A 180 -13.36 10.31 18.44
CA ASN A 180 -12.51 10.24 17.25
C ASN A 180 -11.57 9.03 17.36
N GLN A 181 -12.05 7.88 16.88
CA GLN A 181 -11.33 6.61 16.93
C GLN A 181 -10.01 6.67 16.15
N GLN A 182 -10.00 7.30 14.98
CA GLN A 182 -8.80 7.42 14.14
C GLN A 182 -7.69 8.18 14.86
N MET A 183 -8.01 9.34 15.44
CA MET A 183 -7.04 10.13 16.21
C MET A 183 -6.56 9.38 17.45
N ALA A 184 -7.48 8.71 18.17
CA ALA A 184 -7.12 7.94 19.35
C ALA A 184 -6.17 6.78 19.03
N GLU A 185 -6.39 6.07 17.92
CA GLU A 185 -5.49 5.02 17.45
C GLU A 185 -4.11 5.55 17.07
N LEU A 186 -4.06 6.67 16.33
CA LEU A 186 -2.81 7.30 15.94
C LEU A 186 -1.98 7.70 17.18
N LEU A 187 -2.62 8.34 18.16
CA LEU A 187 -1.97 8.76 19.40
C LEU A 187 -1.52 7.54 20.23
N ALA A 188 -2.33 6.49 20.34
CA ALA A 188 -1.99 5.28 21.07
C ALA A 188 -0.75 4.57 20.50
N ARG A 189 -0.61 4.53 19.17
CA ARG A 189 0.56 3.94 18.49
C ARG A 189 1.81 4.81 18.61
N SER A 190 1.64 6.12 18.80
CA SER A 190 2.74 7.09 18.78
C SER A 190 3.30 7.42 20.16
N LEU A 191 2.59 7.07 21.23
CA LEU A 191 3.07 7.24 22.61
C LEU A 191 4.28 6.32 22.87
N PRO A 192 5.34 6.83 23.53
CA PRO A 192 6.43 5.97 23.95
C PRO A 192 5.92 4.93 24.95
N ALA A 193 6.33 3.66 24.77
CA ALA A 193 6.01 2.60 25.72
C ALA A 193 6.44 3.04 27.13
N ALA A 194 5.52 2.96 28.09
CA ALA A 194 5.83 3.20 29.49
C ALA A 194 6.97 2.25 29.90
N ARG A 195 8.12 2.82 30.28
CA ARG A 195 9.25 2.08 30.86
C ARG A 195 9.02 1.86 32.34
#